data_AF-A0AAD2E389-F1
#
_entry.id   AF-A0AAD2E389-F1
#
_cell.length_a   1.000
_cell.length_b   1.000
_cell.length_c   1.000
_cell.angle_alpha   90.00
_cell.angle_beta   90.00
_cell.angle_gamma   90.00
#
_symmetry.space_group_name_H-M   'P 1'
#
loop_
_entity.id
_entity.type
_entity.pdbx_description
1 polymer ?
#
loop_
_entity_poly.entity_id
_entity_poly.type
_entity_poly.pdbx_seq_one_letter_code
_entity_poly.pdbx_strand_id
1 'polypeptide(L)'
;MAAVAINGKPRTPEVVVYETWWSSPEYCKEIMYCLGKTLAEDAAWKFLKEKGIEMVAINPSLVVGPLLQPTLNTSSVILNLLKGAETYPNSVIGWVNVKDVANAHILAFENPSANGRYCLVGLVAYLSEVVKILSELYPTLLLPEKCVDNQLLPIYQVSNEKAEGLGIKLEER
;
A
#
# COMPACT_ATOMS: atom_id res chain seq x y z
N MET A 1 2.67 1.76 -3.72
CA MET A 1 2.19 0.59 -4.47
C MET A 1 1.41 0.91 -5.75
N ALA A 2 0.62 2.00 -5.81
CA ALA A 2 -0.20 2.31 -7.01
C ALA A 2 0.57 2.31 -8.35
N ALA A 3 1.81 2.82 -8.37
CA ALA A 3 2.69 2.84 -9.55
C ALA A 3 3.54 1.58 -9.75
N VAL A 4 3.43 0.57 -8.86
CA VAL A 4 4.28 -0.62 -8.83
C VAL A 4 3.49 -1.91 -9.11
N ALA A 5 2.21 -1.94 -8.74
CA ALA A 5 1.52 -3.21 -8.49
C ALA A 5 0.56 -3.71 -9.58
N ILE A 6 0.25 -2.95 -10.63
CA ILE A 6 -0.84 -3.24 -11.58
C ILE A 6 -0.31 -3.39 -13.01
N ASN A 7 0.12 -4.60 -13.40
CA ASN A 7 0.81 -4.80 -14.69
C ASN A 7 0.45 -6.08 -15.44
N GLY A 8 -0.68 -6.69 -15.10
CA GLY A 8 -1.16 -7.92 -15.74
C GLY A 8 -0.44 -9.20 -15.28
N LYS A 9 0.63 -9.10 -14.48
CA LYS A 9 1.23 -10.28 -13.86
C LYS A 9 0.27 -10.86 -12.81
N PRO A 10 0.11 -12.19 -12.75
CA PRO A 10 -0.74 -12.81 -11.74
C PRO A 10 -0.17 -12.53 -10.36
N ARG A 11 -1.06 -12.32 -9.39
CA ARG A 11 -0.71 -12.21 -7.98
C ARG A 11 -0.96 -13.57 -7.35
N THR A 12 0.08 -14.40 -7.27
CA THR A 12 0.03 -15.72 -6.63
C THR A 12 0.96 -15.72 -5.40
N PRO A 13 0.85 -16.71 -4.50
CA PRO A 13 1.70 -16.77 -3.31
C PRO A 13 3.21 -16.81 -3.61
N GLU A 14 3.59 -17.32 -4.77
CA GLU A 14 4.98 -17.43 -5.25
C GLU A 14 5.50 -16.12 -5.87
N VAL A 15 4.61 -15.13 -6.10
CA VAL A 15 4.96 -13.86 -6.72
C VAL A 15 5.28 -12.83 -5.66
N VAL A 16 6.52 -12.34 -5.72
CA VAL A 16 6.99 -11.21 -4.93
C VAL A 16 7.00 -9.95 -5.80
N VAL A 17 6.32 -8.90 -5.34
CA VAL A 17 6.35 -7.58 -5.95
C VAL A 17 7.59 -6.84 -5.47
N TYR A 18 8.40 -6.35 -6.41
CA TYR A 18 9.61 -5.57 -6.16
C TYR A 18 9.48 -4.16 -6.73
N GLU A 19 10.40 -3.28 -6.36
CA GLU A 19 10.46 -1.88 -6.82
C GLU A 19 10.77 -1.75 -8.31
N THR A 20 11.27 -2.81 -8.94
CA THR A 20 11.48 -2.90 -10.38
C THR A 20 10.18 -3.04 -11.16
N TRP A 21 9.07 -3.39 -10.50
CA TRP A 21 7.78 -3.50 -11.14
C TRP A 21 7.21 -2.12 -11.41
N TRP A 22 6.62 -1.96 -12.59
CA TRP A 22 5.81 -0.80 -12.93
C TRP A 22 4.39 -1.21 -13.17
N SER A 23 3.46 -0.43 -12.63
CA SER A 23 2.08 -0.49 -13.09
C SER A 23 2.04 -0.09 -14.57
N SER A 24 1.21 -0.78 -15.34
CA SER A 24 1.02 -0.53 -16.76
C SER A 24 -0.21 0.37 -16.95
N PRO A 25 -0.09 1.49 -17.70
CA PRO A 25 -1.22 2.33 -18.04
C PRO A 25 -2.38 1.56 -18.67
N GLU A 26 -2.09 0.53 -19.48
CA GLU A 26 -3.10 -0.32 -20.13
C GLU A 26 -3.98 -1.05 -19.12
N TYR A 27 -3.36 -1.67 -18.11
CA TYR A 27 -4.07 -2.38 -17.04
C TYR A 27 -4.68 -1.42 -16.00
N CYS A 28 -4.28 -0.16 -16.00
CA CYS A 28 -4.79 0.87 -15.08
C CYS A 28 -5.93 1.70 -15.69
N LYS A 29 -6.36 1.48 -16.94
CA LYS A 29 -7.39 2.29 -17.62
C LYS A 29 -8.66 2.48 -16.79
N GLU A 30 -9.13 1.41 -16.16
CA GLU A 30 -10.33 1.42 -15.31
C GLU A 30 -10.03 1.79 -13.83
N ILE A 31 -8.75 1.99 -13.48
CA ILE A 31 -8.31 2.33 -12.12
C ILE A 31 -7.59 3.68 -12.18
N MET A 32 -8.36 4.74 -12.44
CA MET A 32 -7.87 6.11 -12.71
C MET A 32 -6.86 6.62 -11.67
N TYR A 33 -7.02 6.26 -10.39
CA TYR A 33 -6.05 6.59 -9.35
C TYR A 33 -4.66 5.95 -9.60
N CYS A 34 -4.63 4.66 -9.92
CA CYS A 34 -3.40 3.95 -10.24
C CYS A 34 -2.78 4.48 -11.54
N LEU A 35 -3.60 4.75 -12.56
CA LEU A 35 -3.14 5.36 -13.80
C LEU A 35 -2.46 6.72 -13.53
N GLY A 36 -3.14 7.61 -12.81
CA GLY A 36 -2.62 8.93 -12.48
C GLY A 36 -1.32 8.87 -11.66
N LYS A 37 -1.24 7.99 -10.65
CA LYS A 37 -0.02 7.80 -9.86
C LYS A 37 1.14 7.23 -10.68
N THR A 38 0.85 6.31 -11.60
CA THR A 38 1.86 5.72 -12.49
C THR A 38 2.43 6.77 -13.44
N LEU A 39 1.56 7.52 -14.12
CA LEU A 39 1.97 8.56 -15.07
C LEU A 39 2.70 9.72 -14.38
N ALA A 40 2.26 10.11 -13.18
CA ALA A 40 2.91 11.16 -12.41
C ALA A 40 4.34 10.77 -11.99
N GLU A 41 4.54 9.52 -11.56
CA GLU A 41 5.87 9.04 -11.16
C GLU A 41 6.80 8.93 -12.37
N ASP A 42 6.33 8.38 -13.49
CA ASP A 42 7.09 8.31 -14.75
C ASP A 42 7.49 9.72 -15.26
N ALA A 43 6.56 10.68 -15.21
CA ALA A 43 6.83 12.07 -15.57
C ALA A 43 7.88 12.72 -14.65
N ALA A 44 7.81 12.48 -13.33
CA ALA A 44 8.78 13.00 -12.38
C ALA A 44 10.20 12.46 -12.66
N TRP A 45 10.34 11.14 -12.89
CA TRP A 45 11.62 10.52 -13.22
C TRP A 45 12.22 11.09 -14.51
N LYS A 46 11.42 11.25 -15.57
CA LYS A 46 11.87 11.84 -16.84
C LYS A 46 12.34 13.28 -16.65
N PHE A 47 11.53 14.10 -16.00
CA PHE A 47 11.83 15.51 -15.78
C PHE A 47 13.12 15.69 -14.95
N LEU A 48 13.25 15.00 -13.82
CA LEU A 48 14.40 15.19 -12.94
C LEU A 48 15.69 14.62 -13.54
N LYS A 49 15.60 13.54 -14.32
CA LYS A 49 16.73 13.01 -15.10
C LYS A 49 17.26 14.05 -16.09
N GLU A 50 16.38 14.75 -16.80
CA GLU A 50 16.77 15.83 -17.73
C GLU A 50 17.41 17.03 -17.00
N LYS A 51 17.06 17.24 -15.73
CA LYS A 51 17.62 18.31 -14.89
C LYS A 51 18.86 17.91 -14.10
N GLY A 52 19.26 16.63 -14.14
CA GLY A 52 20.35 16.11 -13.32
C GLY A 52 20.07 16.19 -11.81
N ILE A 53 18.78 16.12 -11.42
CA ILE A 53 18.36 16.15 -10.02
C ILE A 53 18.12 14.72 -9.56
N GLU A 54 18.70 14.35 -8.41
CA GLU A 54 18.49 13.04 -7.79
C GLU A 54 17.09 12.95 -7.17
N MET A 55 16.46 11.78 -7.32
CA MET A 55 15.13 11.50 -6.81
C MET A 55 15.11 10.16 -6.11
N VAL A 56 14.35 10.10 -5.01
CA VAL A 56 13.92 8.86 -4.37
C VAL A 56 12.39 8.83 -4.32
N ALA A 57 11.80 7.69 -4.67
CA ALA A 57 10.35 7.49 -4.61
C ALA A 57 10.01 6.51 -3.48
N ILE A 58 9.10 6.90 -2.59
CA ILE A 58 8.52 6.03 -1.58
C ILE A 58 7.14 5.58 -2.07
N ASN A 59 6.93 4.27 -2.17
CA ASN A 59 5.73 3.68 -2.74
C ASN A 59 4.92 2.89 -1.70
N PRO A 60 4.20 3.55 -0.78
CA PRO A 60 3.44 2.87 0.26
C PRO A 60 2.19 2.15 -0.27
N SER A 61 1.75 1.14 0.46
CA SER A 61 0.43 0.51 0.30
C SER A 61 -0.67 1.35 0.97
N LEU A 62 -1.77 0.73 1.42
CA LEU A 62 -2.83 1.44 2.12
C LEU A 62 -2.31 1.93 3.48
N VAL A 63 -2.12 3.25 3.60
CA VAL A 63 -1.56 3.88 4.80
C VAL A 63 -2.63 4.05 5.87
N VAL A 64 -2.39 3.49 7.05
CA VAL A 64 -3.28 3.54 8.22
C VAL A 64 -2.54 3.99 9.47
N GLY A 65 -3.26 4.45 10.49
CA GLY A 65 -2.66 4.87 11.76
C GLY A 65 -3.38 6.07 12.38
N PRO A 66 -2.80 6.67 13.44
CA PRO A 66 -3.41 7.79 14.13
C PRO A 66 -3.52 9.02 13.21
N LEU A 67 -4.64 9.74 13.32
CA LEU A 67 -4.88 10.97 12.57
C LEU A 67 -4.36 12.17 13.36
N LEU A 68 -3.56 13.02 12.71
CA LEU A 68 -3.17 14.33 13.25
C LEU A 68 -4.10 15.45 12.75
N GLN A 69 -4.82 15.21 11.66
CA GLN A 69 -5.74 16.15 11.03
C GLN A 69 -7.20 15.80 11.42
N PRO A 70 -8.11 16.78 11.48
CA PRO A 70 -9.50 16.55 11.90
C PRO A 70 -10.38 15.93 10.80
N THR A 71 -9.80 15.61 9.63
CA THR A 71 -10.51 15.06 8.47
C THR A 71 -9.95 13.70 8.05
N LEU A 72 -10.83 12.84 7.54
CA LEU A 72 -10.45 11.52 7.09
C LEU A 72 -9.85 11.56 5.68
N ASN A 73 -8.83 10.74 5.44
CA ASN A 73 -8.27 10.53 4.11
C ASN A 73 -8.97 9.35 3.40
N THR A 74 -8.67 9.15 2.11
CA THR A 74 -9.25 8.05 1.30
C THR A 74 -8.89 6.66 1.83
N SER A 75 -7.86 6.50 2.67
CA SER A 75 -7.55 5.25 3.38
C SER A 75 -8.60 4.88 4.43
N SER A 76 -9.73 5.59 4.49
CA SER A 76 -10.91 5.30 5.31
C SER A 76 -11.66 4.01 4.93
N VAL A 77 -11.03 3.07 4.22
CA VAL A 77 -11.61 1.73 3.97
C VAL A 77 -11.99 1.08 5.31
N ILE A 78 -11.13 1.21 6.32
CA ILE A 78 -11.43 0.78 7.69
C ILE A 78 -12.71 1.47 8.20
N LEU A 79 -12.85 2.78 8.01
CA LEU A 79 -14.03 3.51 8.47
C LEU A 79 -15.33 3.02 7.83
N ASN A 80 -15.31 2.61 6.56
CA ASN A 80 -16.50 2.03 5.93
C ASN A 80 -16.92 0.72 6.62
N LEU A 81 -15.97 -0.09 7.10
CA LEU A 81 -16.26 -1.25 7.95
C LEU A 81 -16.86 -0.83 9.30
N LEU A 82 -16.29 0.21 9.92
CA LEU A 82 -16.73 0.70 11.24
C LEU A 82 -18.13 1.36 11.22
N LYS A 83 -18.63 1.77 10.06
CA LYS A 83 -19.94 2.43 9.91
C LYS A 83 -21.12 1.46 9.89
N GLY A 84 -20.92 0.19 10.24
CA GLY A 84 -21.98 -0.81 10.29
C GLY A 84 -22.43 -1.29 8.92
N ALA A 85 -21.50 -1.42 7.97
CA ALA A 85 -21.79 -2.09 6.71
C ALA A 85 -22.27 -3.52 6.96
N GLU A 86 -23.21 -4.02 6.13
CA GLU A 86 -23.69 -5.40 6.25
C GLU A 86 -22.68 -6.42 5.70
N THR A 87 -21.90 -6.00 4.71
CA THR A 87 -20.91 -6.84 4.03
C THR A 87 -19.59 -6.11 3.83
N TYR A 88 -18.51 -6.86 3.62
CA TYR A 88 -17.21 -6.34 3.21
C TYR A 88 -16.75 -6.97 1.88
N PRO A 89 -15.97 -6.24 1.06
CA PRO A 89 -15.51 -6.76 -0.22
C PRO A 89 -14.48 -7.87 -0.06
N ASN A 90 -14.57 -8.88 -0.91
CA ASN A 90 -13.53 -9.90 -1.05
C ASN A 90 -12.26 -9.26 -1.63
N SER A 91 -11.27 -8.99 -0.79
CA SER A 91 -10.08 -8.25 -1.21
C SER A 91 -8.85 -8.60 -0.38
N VAL A 92 -7.70 -8.61 -1.04
CA VAL A 92 -6.37 -8.73 -0.44
C VAL A 92 -5.67 -7.38 -0.58
N ILE A 93 -5.30 -6.78 0.55
CA ILE A 93 -4.80 -5.41 0.61
C ILE A 93 -3.46 -5.39 1.34
N GLY A 94 -2.51 -4.62 0.81
CA GLY A 94 -1.30 -4.26 1.54
C GLY A 94 -1.57 -3.08 2.49
N TRP A 95 -1.06 -3.15 3.71
CA TRP A 95 -1.21 -2.18 4.78
C TRP A 95 0.15 -1.67 5.23
N VAL A 96 0.25 -0.42 5.67
CA VAL A 96 1.46 0.14 6.27
C VAL A 96 1.10 1.24 7.27
N ASN A 97 1.86 1.34 8.36
CA ASN A 97 1.66 2.39 9.36
C ASN A 97 2.11 3.76 8.82
N VAL A 98 1.34 4.80 9.08
CA VAL A 98 1.67 6.18 8.72
C VAL A 98 3.01 6.65 9.29
N LYS A 99 3.39 6.18 10.50
CA LYS A 99 4.66 6.51 11.12
C LYS A 99 5.84 5.92 10.35
N ASP A 100 5.70 4.69 9.85
CA ASP A 100 6.73 4.03 9.06
C ASP A 100 6.93 4.73 7.72
N VAL A 101 5.83 5.16 7.09
CA VAL A 101 5.90 5.97 5.86
C VAL A 101 6.62 7.29 6.12
N ALA A 102 6.31 7.99 7.21
CA ALA A 102 6.98 9.24 7.56
C ALA A 102 8.48 9.03 7.80
N ASN A 103 8.84 8.02 8.61
CA ASN A 103 10.23 7.66 8.88
C ASN A 103 10.97 7.27 7.59
N ALA A 104 10.33 6.55 6.69
CA ALA A 104 10.94 6.16 5.42
C ALA A 104 11.31 7.35 4.54
N HIS A 105 10.47 8.40 4.51
CA HIS A 105 10.81 9.63 3.78
C HIS A 105 12.00 10.33 4.41
N ILE A 106 12.06 10.42 5.74
CA ILE A 106 13.18 11.04 6.47
C ILE A 106 14.47 10.26 6.20
N LEU A 107 14.45 8.95 6.42
CA LEU A 107 15.63 8.09 6.24
C LEU A 107 16.12 8.07 4.80
N ALA A 108 15.21 8.04 3.82
CA ALA A 108 15.58 8.12 2.41
C ALA A 108 16.17 9.49 2.03
N PHE A 109 15.75 10.57 2.67
CA PHE A 109 16.29 11.90 2.43
C PHE A 109 17.66 12.09 3.10
N GLU A 110 17.82 11.60 4.34
CA GLU A 110 19.03 11.77 5.13
C GLU A 110 20.17 10.82 4.74
N ASN A 111 19.86 9.67 4.13
CA ASN A 111 20.86 8.69 3.72
C ASN A 111 21.40 8.98 2.29
N PRO A 112 22.67 9.38 2.12
CA PRO A 112 23.23 9.71 0.80
C PRO A 112 23.30 8.53 -0.17
N SER A 113 23.17 7.29 0.31
CA SER A 113 23.14 6.09 -0.53
C SER A 113 21.72 5.71 -0.99
N ALA A 114 20.69 6.38 -0.48
CA ALA A 114 19.31 6.14 -0.89
C ALA A 114 19.12 6.52 -2.35
N ASN A 115 18.50 5.63 -3.13
CA ASN A 115 18.32 5.85 -4.56
C ASN A 115 17.10 5.10 -5.09
N GLY A 116 16.56 5.55 -6.22
CA GLY A 116 15.50 4.84 -6.92
C GLY A 116 14.18 4.81 -6.15
N ARG A 117 13.52 3.65 -6.16
CA ARG A 117 12.18 3.45 -5.59
C ARG A 117 12.22 2.52 -4.38
N TYR A 118 11.28 2.66 -3.44
CA TYR A 118 11.16 1.84 -2.23
C TYR A 118 9.72 1.39 -2.02
N CYS A 119 9.49 0.08 -1.94
CA CYS A 119 8.20 -0.47 -1.53
C CYS A 119 8.04 -0.38 -0.01
N LEU A 120 6.86 0.02 0.46
CA LEU A 120 6.53 -0.01 1.90
C LEU A 120 5.19 -0.68 2.14
N VAL A 121 5.25 -1.92 2.62
CA VAL A 121 4.09 -2.74 2.96
C VAL A 121 4.39 -3.52 4.23
N GLY A 122 3.80 -3.15 5.36
CA GLY A 122 4.00 -3.87 6.62
C GLY A 122 3.31 -5.24 6.65
N LEU A 123 2.12 -5.33 6.04
CA LEU A 123 1.36 -6.59 5.96
C LEU A 123 0.55 -6.64 4.67
N VAL A 124 0.46 -7.82 4.04
CA VAL A 124 -0.59 -8.10 3.06
C VAL A 124 -1.60 -9.02 3.73
N ALA A 125 -2.86 -8.59 3.81
CA ALA A 125 -3.91 -9.30 4.54
C ALA A 125 -5.21 -9.33 3.75
N TYR A 126 -6.01 -10.36 4.01
CA TYR A 126 -7.39 -10.38 3.57
C TYR A 126 -8.19 -9.36 4.37
N LEU A 127 -9.17 -8.71 3.75
CA LEU A 127 -10.04 -7.79 4.49
C LEU A 127 -10.83 -8.52 5.59
N SER A 128 -11.12 -9.81 5.42
CA SER A 128 -11.73 -10.67 6.46
C SER A 128 -10.85 -10.79 7.71
N GLU A 129 -9.52 -10.87 7.56
CA GLU A 129 -8.58 -10.88 8.69
C GLU A 129 -8.59 -9.53 9.42
N VAL A 130 -8.69 -8.42 8.68
CA VAL A 130 -8.82 -7.08 9.28
C VAL A 130 -10.13 -6.95 10.06
N VAL A 131 -11.25 -7.45 9.51
CA VAL A 131 -12.55 -7.48 10.22
C VAL A 131 -12.44 -8.32 11.51
N LYS A 132 -11.76 -9.47 11.45
CA LYS A 132 -11.52 -10.32 12.62
C LYS A 132 -10.67 -9.61 13.69
N ILE A 133 -9.59 -8.94 13.29
CA ILE A 133 -8.78 -8.15 14.23
C ILE A 133 -9.64 -7.05 14.88
N LEU A 134 -10.47 -6.36 14.10
CA LEU A 134 -11.37 -5.33 14.62
C LEU A 134 -12.41 -5.89 15.60
N SER A 135 -12.97 -7.07 15.34
CA SER A 135 -13.96 -7.69 16.24
C SER A 135 -13.33 -8.17 17.55
N GLU A 136 -12.09 -8.64 17.51
CA GLU A 136 -11.32 -9.01 18.71
C GLU A 136 -10.95 -7.79 19.56
N LEU A 137 -10.52 -6.70 18.92
CA LEU A 137 -10.15 -5.45 19.61
C LEU A 137 -11.36 -4.64 20.10
N TYR A 138 -12.48 -4.70 19.39
CA TYR A 138 -13.68 -3.91 19.65
C TYR A 138 -14.95 -4.79 19.60
N PRO A 139 -15.16 -5.69 20.59
CA PRO A 139 -16.23 -6.69 20.55
C PRO A 139 -17.65 -6.13 20.58
N THR A 140 -17.82 -4.87 20.99
CA THR A 140 -19.12 -4.19 21.00
C THR A 140 -19.43 -3.44 19.71
N LEU A 141 -18.49 -3.40 18.76
CA LEU A 141 -18.67 -2.68 17.51
C LEU A 141 -19.44 -3.56 16.51
N LEU A 142 -20.45 -2.98 15.86
CA LEU A 142 -21.17 -3.63 14.78
C LEU A 142 -20.28 -3.66 13.53
N LEU A 143 -19.77 -4.84 13.19
CA LEU A 143 -18.91 -5.09 12.05
C LEU A 143 -19.62 -6.02 11.05
N PRO A 144 -19.32 -5.90 9.74
CA PRO A 144 -19.87 -6.80 8.73
C PRO A 144 -19.37 -8.23 8.96
N GLU A 145 -20.29 -9.19 9.08
CA GLU A 145 -19.92 -10.61 9.26
C GLU A 145 -19.75 -11.35 7.93
N LYS A 146 -20.30 -10.81 6.83
CA LYS A 146 -20.38 -11.50 5.54
C LYS A 146 -19.47 -10.85 4.51
N CYS A 147 -18.72 -11.69 3.80
CA CYS A 147 -18.03 -11.26 2.58
C CYS A 147 -19.03 -11.17 1.42
N VAL A 148 -18.84 -10.20 0.51
CA VAL A 148 -19.66 -10.08 -0.71
C VAL A 148 -19.48 -11.30 -1.63
N ASP A 149 -18.31 -11.94 -1.58
CA ASP A 149 -17.97 -13.15 -2.34
C ASP A 149 -17.03 -14.04 -1.51
N ASN A 150 -17.20 -15.36 -1.61
CA ASN A 150 -16.43 -16.34 -0.84
C ASN A 150 -15.32 -17.02 -1.65
N GLN A 151 -15.03 -16.58 -2.88
CA GLN A 151 -13.89 -17.09 -3.63
C GLN A 151 -12.58 -16.77 -2.92
N LEU A 152 -11.70 -17.76 -2.75
CA LEU A 152 -10.39 -17.51 -2.17
C LEU A 152 -9.54 -16.71 -3.15
N LEU A 153 -9.24 -15.45 -2.83
CA LEU A 153 -8.30 -14.67 -3.61
C LEU A 153 -6.87 -15.09 -3.27
N PRO A 154 -5.96 -15.18 -4.24
CA PRO A 154 -4.58 -15.47 -3.93
C PRO A 154 -3.93 -14.30 -3.18
N ILE A 155 -3.21 -14.61 -2.10
CA ILE A 155 -2.31 -13.67 -1.43
C ILE A 155 -1.02 -13.52 -2.25
N TYR A 156 -0.38 -12.37 -2.15
CA TYR A 156 0.88 -12.07 -2.80
C TYR A 156 1.83 -11.43 -1.81
N GLN A 157 3.12 -11.42 -2.14
CA GLN A 157 4.15 -10.85 -1.30
C GLN A 157 4.68 -9.54 -1.90
N VAL A 158 5.22 -8.67 -1.06
CA VAL A 158 5.92 -7.47 -1.47
C VAL A 158 7.26 -7.45 -0.77
N SER A 159 8.35 -7.28 -1.50
CA SER A 159 9.66 -7.13 -0.88
C SER A 159 9.76 -5.77 -0.22
N ASN A 160 10.25 -5.77 1.02
CA ASN A 160 10.65 -4.56 1.75
C ASN A 160 12.17 -4.52 1.98
N GLU A 161 12.96 -5.44 1.40
CA GLU A 161 14.40 -5.57 1.65
C GLU A 161 15.15 -4.24 1.44
N LYS A 162 14.74 -3.48 0.43
CA LYS A 162 15.36 -2.19 0.15
C LYS A 162 15.05 -1.15 1.24
N ALA A 163 13.81 -1.14 1.73
CA ALA A 163 13.38 -0.27 2.82
C ALA A 163 14.08 -0.65 4.14
N GLU A 164 14.17 -1.93 4.43
CA GLU A 164 14.93 -2.46 5.56
C GLU A 164 16.41 -2.08 5.48
N GLY A 165 16.99 -2.09 4.28
CA GLY A 165 18.35 -1.59 4.01
C GLY A 165 18.55 -0.11 4.34
N LEU A 166 17.50 0.71 4.39
CA LEU A 166 17.55 2.09 4.89
C LEU A 166 17.45 2.19 6.43
N GLY A 167 17.26 1.07 7.12
CA GLY A 167 16.99 1.02 8.56
C GLY A 167 15.52 1.17 8.93
N ILE A 168 14.60 1.09 7.95
CA ILE A 168 13.16 1.11 8.21
C ILE A 168 12.77 -0.23 8.84
N LYS A 169 12.14 -0.17 10.01
CA LYS A 169 11.56 -1.34 10.67
C LYS A 169 10.06 -1.30 10.49
N LEU A 170 9.58 -2.07 9.53
CA LEU A 170 8.15 -2.33 9.38
C LEU A 170 7.81 -3.36 10.44
N GLU A 171 7.32 -2.92 11.59
CA GLU A 171 7.03 -3.83 12.68
C GLU A 171 5.81 -4.71 12.34
N GLU A 172 5.96 -6.02 12.47
CA GLU A 172 4.83 -6.93 12.67
C GLU A 172 4.28 -6.66 14.09
N ARG A 173 3.22 -5.85 14.20
CA ARG A 173 2.48 -5.64 15.45
C ARG A 173 1.05 -6.14 15.33
#